data_AF-A0A948LXA0-F1
#
_entry.id   AF-A0A948LXA0-F1
#
_cell.length_a   1.000
_cell.length_b   1.000
_cell.length_c   1.000
_cell.angle_alpha   90.00
_cell.angle_beta   90.00
_cell.angle_gamma   90.00
#
_symmetry.space_group_name_H-M   'P 1'
#
loop_
_entity.id
_entity.type
_entity.pdbx_description
1 polymer ?
#
loop_
_entity_poly.entity_id
_entity_poly.type
_entity_poly.pdbx_seq_one_letter_code
_entity_poly.pdbx_strand_id
1 'polypeptide(L)'
;PSAIIFGMGTRKIPFANDEYYHIYNRGVDKRNIFKDINDLNRFFQSMKEFNRVEPIGSIYKQSFHQLRGETPKLKEYLNLRT
;
A
#
# COMPACT_ATOMS: atom_id res chain seq x y z
N PRO A 1 16.23 -33.82 -12.93
CA PRO A 1 16.52 -33.01 -14.13
C PRO A 1 15.33 -32.08 -14.43
N SER A 2 15.35 -30.87 -13.87
CA SER A 2 14.25 -29.92 -14.01
C SER A 2 14.54 -28.99 -15.19
N ALA A 3 13.79 -29.15 -16.27
CA ALA A 3 13.90 -28.31 -17.46
C ALA A 3 13.57 -26.85 -17.12
N ILE A 4 14.46 -25.93 -17.46
CA ILE A 4 14.21 -24.49 -17.35
C ILE A 4 13.56 -24.04 -18.66
N ILE A 5 12.24 -23.81 -18.63
CA ILE A 5 11.51 -23.20 -19.75
C ILE A 5 11.76 -21.69 -19.71
N PHE A 6 12.57 -21.17 -20.64
CA PHE A 6 12.72 -19.73 -20.86
C PHE A 6 11.58 -19.22 -21.77
N GLY A 7 10.46 -18.84 -21.16
CA GLY A 7 9.39 -18.07 -21.80
C GLY A 7 9.58 -16.56 -21.61
N MET A 8 9.35 -15.78 -22.66
CA MET A 8 9.49 -14.31 -22.70
C MET A 8 8.80 -13.63 -21.51
N GLY A 9 9.58 -12.90 -20.71
CA GLY A 9 9.11 -12.08 -19.58
C GLY A 9 9.46 -12.58 -18.18
N THR A 10 10.16 -13.71 -18.04
CA THR A 10 10.55 -14.25 -16.74
C THR A 10 11.83 -13.59 -16.21
N ARG A 11 11.78 -13.05 -14.97
CA ARG A 11 12.97 -12.52 -14.29
C ARG A 11 14.00 -13.62 -14.11
N LYS A 12 15.27 -13.33 -14.42
CA LYS A 12 16.38 -14.30 -14.24
C LYS A 12 16.58 -14.72 -12.78
N ILE A 13 16.27 -13.81 -11.85
CA ILE A 13 16.40 -14.04 -10.40
C ILE A 13 14.99 -14.10 -9.82
N PRO A 14 14.55 -15.25 -9.29
CA PRO A 14 13.29 -15.35 -8.56
C PRO A 14 13.37 -14.58 -7.24
N PHE A 15 12.22 -14.11 -6.76
CA PHE A 15 12.15 -13.58 -5.40
C PHE A 15 12.20 -14.74 -4.39
N ALA A 16 12.87 -14.50 -3.27
CA ALA A 16 12.95 -15.39 -2.13
C ALA A 16 12.54 -14.63 -0.86
N ASN A 17 12.06 -15.37 0.13
CA ASN A 17 11.72 -14.79 1.43
C ASN A 17 13.00 -14.37 2.17
N ASP A 18 12.86 -13.40 3.09
CA ASP A 18 13.93 -12.89 3.95
C ASP A 18 15.11 -12.21 3.23
N GLU A 19 14.94 -11.90 1.94
CA GLU A 19 15.92 -11.18 1.14
C GLU A 19 15.60 -9.69 1.00
N TYR A 20 16.65 -8.88 0.84
CA TYR A 20 16.53 -7.43 0.63
C TYR A 20 16.63 -7.08 -0.85
N TYR A 21 15.72 -6.24 -1.32
CA TYR A 21 15.65 -5.82 -2.72
C TYR A 21 15.71 -4.30 -2.86
N HIS A 22 16.49 -3.83 -3.83
CA HIS A 22 16.46 -2.43 -4.25
C HIS A 22 15.39 -2.24 -5.31
N ILE A 23 14.37 -1.45 -4.98
CA ILE A 23 13.27 -1.13 -5.90
C ILE A 23 13.58 0.20 -6.59
N TYR A 24 13.54 0.19 -7.93
CA TYR A 24 13.70 1.39 -8.74
C TYR A 24 12.50 1.57 -9.68
N ASN A 25 11.80 2.70 -9.55
CA ASN A 25 10.64 3.03 -10.36
C ASN A 25 11.07 3.98 -11.50
N ARG A 26 10.63 3.69 -12.73
CA ARG A 26 10.87 4.54 -13.92
C ARG A 26 9.57 4.78 -14.67
N GLY A 27 9.33 6.01 -15.11
CA GLY A 27 8.21 6.32 -15.99
C GLY A 27 8.41 5.75 -17.41
N VAL A 28 7.32 5.26 -17.99
CA VAL A 28 7.29 4.83 -19.40
C VAL A 28 7.66 6.01 -20.29
N ASP A 29 8.48 5.77 -21.31
CA ASP A 29 9.02 6.79 -22.22
C ASP A 29 9.81 7.90 -21.52
N LYS A 30 10.49 7.57 -20.40
CA LYS A 30 11.26 8.54 -19.59
C LYS A 30 10.42 9.69 -19.05
N ARG A 31 9.09 9.53 -18.99
CA ARG A 31 8.22 10.54 -18.39
C ARG A 31 8.50 10.68 -16.89
N ASN A 32 8.35 11.89 -16.39
CA ASN A 32 8.41 12.16 -14.96
C ASN A 32 7.30 11.36 -14.25
N ILE A 33 7.67 10.67 -13.17
CA ILE A 33 6.75 9.83 -12.38
C ILE A 33 5.82 10.71 -11.56
N PHE A 34 6.35 11.81 -11.03
CA PHE A 34 5.63 12.79 -10.23
C PHE A 34 5.60 14.11 -11.00
N LYS A 35 4.41 14.66 -11.23
CA LYS A 35 4.26 15.97 -11.88
C LYS A 35 4.26 17.10 -10.87
N ASP A 36 3.82 16.82 -9.65
CA ASP A 36 3.80 17.76 -8.54
C ASP A 36 4.09 17.09 -7.19
N ILE A 37 4.09 17.90 -6.13
CA ILE A 37 4.33 17.45 -4.76
C ILE A 37 3.20 16.54 -4.23
N ASN A 38 1.98 16.68 -4.74
CA ASN A 38 0.84 15.87 -4.32
C ASN A 38 0.98 14.44 -4.83
N ASP A 39 1.43 14.25 -6.07
CA ASP A 39 1.77 12.94 -6.63
C ASP A 39 2.84 12.24 -5.77
N LEU A 40 3.88 12.97 -5.38
CA LEU A 40 4.96 12.43 -4.52
C LEU A 40 4.44 12.06 -3.13
N ASN A 41 3.65 12.94 -2.49
CA ASN A 41 3.05 12.67 -1.19
C ASN A 41 2.10 11.47 -1.24
N ARG A 42 1.30 11.36 -2.30
CA ARG A 42 0.40 10.22 -2.52
C ARG A 42 1.17 8.92 -2.70
N PHE A 43 2.33 8.97 -3.36
CA PHE A 43 3.21 7.81 -3.48
C PHE A 43 3.74 7.35 -2.12
N PHE A 44 4.26 8.27 -1.29
CA PHE A 44 4.70 7.91 0.07
C PHE A 44 3.57 7.39 0.95
N GLN A 45 2.38 8.00 0.88
CA GLN A 45 1.20 7.48 1.57
C GLN A 45 0.88 6.04 1.13
N SER A 46 0.93 5.77 -0.17
CA SER A 46 0.69 4.43 -0.72
C SER A 46 1.73 3.42 -0.20
N MET A 47 3.02 3.78 -0.21
CA MET A 47 4.09 2.92 0.34
C MET A 47 3.86 2.58 1.81
N LYS A 48 3.35 3.53 2.61
CA LYS A 48 3.06 3.27 4.03
C LYS A 48 1.78 2.44 4.23
N GLU A 49 0.68 2.83 3.59
CA GLU A 49 -0.63 2.22 3.81
C GLU A 49 -0.72 0.80 3.23
N PHE A 50 -0.06 0.53 2.11
CA PHE A 50 -0.10 -0.79 1.47
C PHE A 50 1.00 -1.75 1.95
N ASN A 51 1.94 -1.29 2.78
CA ASN A 51 2.97 -2.15 3.35
C ASN A 51 2.46 -2.93 4.57
N ARG A 52 1.47 -3.79 4.34
CA ARG A 52 0.86 -4.64 5.36
C ARG A 52 0.25 -5.89 4.75
N VAL A 53 0.09 -6.94 5.56
CA VAL A 53 -0.47 -8.23 5.13
C VAL A 53 -1.96 -8.10 4.79
N GLU A 54 -2.73 -7.44 5.66
CA GLU A 54 -4.17 -7.33 5.50
C GLU A 54 -4.57 -6.15 4.59
N PRO A 55 -5.36 -6.37 3.53
CA PRO A 55 -5.67 -5.34 2.55
C PRO A 55 -6.49 -4.19 3.14
N ILE A 56 -6.27 -2.99 2.62
CA ILE A 56 -6.90 -1.74 3.10
C ILE A 56 -8.21 -1.42 2.39
N GLY A 57 -8.50 -2.16 1.32
CA GLY A 57 -9.45 -1.76 0.30
C GLY A 57 -8.88 -0.58 -0.49
N SER A 58 -9.11 0.64 -0.03
CA SER A 58 -8.59 1.85 -0.67
C SER A 58 -8.12 2.88 0.36
N ILE A 59 -7.22 3.79 -0.05
CA ILE A 59 -6.78 4.92 0.79
C ILE A 59 -7.98 5.74 1.26
N TYR A 60 -8.99 5.89 0.40
CA TYR A 60 -10.25 6.55 0.75
C TYR A 60 -11.02 5.80 1.85
N LYS A 61 -11.18 4.47 1.75
CA LYS A 61 -11.85 3.69 2.80
C LYS A 61 -11.08 3.75 4.14
N GLN A 62 -9.75 3.74 4.05
CA GLN A 62 -8.87 3.77 5.21
C GLN A 62 -8.92 5.11 5.97
N SER A 63 -9.14 6.25 5.29
CA SER A 63 -9.21 7.56 5.95
C SER A 63 -10.38 7.68 6.93
N PHE A 64 -11.49 6.96 6.71
CA PHE A 64 -12.63 6.97 7.63
C PHE A 64 -12.35 6.26 8.96
N HIS A 65 -11.39 5.32 9.01
CA HIS A 65 -11.02 4.67 10.27
C HIS A 65 -10.28 5.62 11.21
N GLN A 66 -9.53 6.58 10.66
CA GLN A 66 -8.81 7.60 11.43
C GLN A 66 -9.78 8.64 12.04
N LEU A 67 -10.96 8.80 11.43
CA LEU A 67 -12.01 9.73 11.86
C LEU A 67 -13.01 9.12 12.84
N ARG A 68 -12.89 7.82 13.18
CA ARG A 68 -13.71 7.19 14.23
C ARG A 68 -13.20 7.59 15.61
N GLY A 69 -13.37 8.86 15.97
CA GLY A 69 -13.47 9.25 17.37
C GLY A 69 -14.77 8.69 17.96
N GLU A 70 -14.81 8.44 19.27
CA GLU A 70 -16.05 8.07 19.95
C GLU A 70 -17.11 9.15 19.71
N THR A 71 -18.19 8.79 19.02
CA THR A 71 -19.32 9.71 18.85
C THR A 71 -19.90 10.02 20.23
N PRO A 72 -20.16 11.30 20.58
CA PRO A 72 -20.70 11.69 21.90
C PRO A 72 -21.95 10.90 22.29
N LYS A 73 -22.80 10.59 21.30
CA LYS A 73 -24.03 9.82 21.48
C LYS A 73 -23.79 8.39 21.99
N LEU A 74 -22.66 7.79 21.64
CA LEU A 74 -22.29 6.44 22.08
C LEU A 74 -21.89 6.41 23.57
N LYS A 75 -21.21 7.46 24.07
CA LYS A 75 -20.95 7.64 25.50
C LYS A 75 -22.24 7.79 26.31
N GLU A 76 -23.17 8.56 25.79
CA GLU A 76 -24.47 8.80 26.42
C GLU A 76 -25.25 7.47 26.62
N TYR A 77 -25.31 6.61 25.61
CA TYR A 77 -25.95 5.29 25.73
C TYR A 77 -25.23 4.31 26.66
N LEU A 78 -23.90 4.35 26.73
CA LEU A 78 -23.13 3.50 27.64
C LEU A 78 -23.32 3.92 29.10
N ASN A 79 -23.35 5.23 29.37
CA ASN A 79 -23.60 5.77 30.71
C ASN A 79 -25.05 5.54 31.19
N LEU A 80 -26.00 5.38 30.27
CA LEU A 80 -27.39 5.04 30.59
C LEU A 80 -27.60 3.53 30.88
N ARG A 81 -26.58 2.69 30.66
CA ARG A 81 -26.64 1.22 30.85
C ARG A 81 -25.83 0.71 32.05
N THR A 82 -25.06 1.57 32.69
CA THR A 82 -24.34 1.33 33.97
C THR A 82 -25.06 2.00 35.12
#